data_AF-A0A9F2R030-F1
#
_entry.id   AF-A0A9F2R030-F1
#
_cell.length_a   1.000
_cell.length_b   1.000
_cell.length_c   1.000
_cell.angle_alpha   90.00
_cell.angle_beta   90.00
_cell.angle_gamma   90.00
#
_symmetry.space_group_name_H-M   'P 1'
#
loop_
_entity.id
_entity.type
_entity.pdbx_description
1 polymer ?
#
loop_
_entity_poly.entity_id
_entity_poly.type
_entity_poly.pdbx_seq_one_letter_code
_entity_poly.pdbx_strand_id
1 'polypeptide(L)'
;IVRFVLSFGRYSLDRHTDLDRIFNIYSGNGSIFVSKNLDREAAPWHNLTVIATEISNPKQSTQTPIFIRILDINDHAPEFAKFYETFVCENAKAGQLIQTVSAVDKDEPPRGHKFFFELVPEYTVHPNFSIVDNKDNTAGVVTRRNGYSRSKMSTYVLPVIIFDNDYPIQSSTGTLSIRVCACDSRGNMQSCNAEALLLPAGLSTGALIAILLCIIILLILVVLFAAMKRQRKKEPLIISKDDVRDNIVTYNDEGGGEEDTQAFDIGTLRNPEAREESKMRRDVMPETIFQIRRTASLWENIDIQDFIHRRLKENDLDPTAPPYDSLATYAYEGNDSIANSLSSLESLTTDGGNQDYDYLSDWGPRFKKLADMYGGDESDQD
;
A
#
# COMPACT_ATOMS: atom_id res chain seq x y z
N ILE A 1 -4.80 -35.16 -35.40
CA ILE A 1 -4.05 -36.43 -35.35
C ILE A 1 -3.60 -36.76 -36.77
N VAL A 2 -2.30 -36.61 -37.07
CA VAL A 2 -1.74 -37.04 -38.36
C VAL A 2 -1.25 -38.48 -38.20
N ARG A 3 -1.78 -39.42 -38.99
CA ARG A 3 -1.35 -40.84 -39.00
C ARG A 3 -0.48 -41.10 -40.21
N PHE A 4 0.77 -41.47 -39.99
CA PHE A 4 1.65 -42.06 -41.00
C PHE A 4 1.64 -43.58 -40.82
N VAL A 5 1.22 -44.32 -41.86
CA VAL A 5 1.20 -45.79 -41.84
C VAL A 5 2.17 -46.32 -42.89
N LEU A 6 3.42 -46.55 -42.49
CA LEU A 6 4.26 -47.58 -43.08
C LEU A 6 3.92 -48.91 -42.41
N SER A 7 3.61 -49.93 -43.21
CA SER A 7 2.99 -51.15 -42.68
C SER A 7 3.90 -51.96 -41.73
N PHE A 8 5.22 -51.76 -41.73
CA PHE A 8 6.16 -52.42 -40.79
C PHE A 8 7.46 -51.61 -40.58
N GLY A 9 7.38 -50.45 -39.91
CA GLY A 9 8.55 -49.61 -39.59
C GLY A 9 8.54 -49.08 -38.15
N ARG A 10 9.72 -48.71 -37.62
CA ARG A 10 9.86 -47.95 -36.38
C ARG A 10 9.97 -46.47 -36.68
N TYR A 11 9.26 -45.65 -35.93
CA TYR A 11 9.34 -44.19 -36.02
C TYR A 11 10.16 -43.59 -34.88
N SER A 12 10.94 -42.57 -35.20
CA SER A 12 11.67 -41.75 -34.22
C SER A 12 11.74 -40.30 -34.69
N LEU A 13 11.92 -39.36 -33.76
CA LEU A 13 12.18 -37.96 -34.09
C LEU A 13 13.69 -37.70 -34.16
N ASP A 14 14.12 -36.90 -35.14
CA ASP A 14 15.47 -36.37 -35.18
C ASP A 14 15.66 -35.32 -34.08
N ARG A 15 16.54 -35.64 -33.12
CA ARG A 15 16.78 -34.79 -31.94
C ARG A 15 17.51 -33.49 -32.27
N HIS A 16 18.10 -33.34 -33.46
CA HIS A 16 18.66 -32.06 -33.90
C HIS A 16 17.58 -31.04 -34.28
N THR A 17 16.37 -31.52 -34.62
CA THR A 17 15.22 -30.67 -34.98
C THR A 17 14.32 -30.31 -33.79
N ASP A 18 14.48 -31.02 -32.66
CA ASP A 18 13.75 -30.79 -31.40
C ASP A 18 14.72 -30.82 -30.21
N LEU A 19 15.55 -29.78 -30.13
CA LEU A 19 16.61 -29.66 -29.12
C LEU A 19 16.04 -29.72 -27.69
N ASP A 20 14.87 -29.11 -27.51
CA ASP A 20 14.19 -29.03 -26.21
C ASP A 20 13.38 -30.29 -25.87
N ARG A 21 13.31 -31.26 -26.79
CA ARG A 21 12.55 -32.52 -26.63
C ARG A 21 11.10 -32.27 -26.23
N ILE A 22 10.48 -31.28 -26.86
CA ILE A 22 9.09 -30.87 -26.60
C ILE A 22 8.14 -31.97 -27.08
N PHE A 23 8.50 -32.66 -28.17
CA PHE A 23 7.68 -33.70 -28.78
C PHE A 23 8.32 -35.08 -28.65
N ASN A 24 7.46 -36.09 -28.58
CA ASN A 24 7.84 -37.48 -28.70
C ASN A 24 6.93 -38.20 -29.68
N ILE A 25 7.37 -39.38 -30.12
CA ILE A 25 6.66 -40.19 -31.11
C ILE A 25 6.57 -41.63 -30.63
N TYR A 26 5.39 -42.22 -30.75
CA TYR A 26 5.19 -43.64 -30.51
C TYR A 26 5.81 -44.45 -31.66
N SER A 27 6.83 -45.25 -31.33
CA SER A 27 7.64 -45.95 -32.34
C SER A 27 6.87 -46.98 -33.16
N GLY A 28 5.77 -47.53 -32.66
CA GLY A 28 4.98 -48.56 -33.34
C GLY A 28 3.95 -48.03 -34.34
N ASN A 29 3.47 -46.79 -34.18
CA ASN A 29 2.38 -46.24 -35.02
C ASN A 29 2.63 -44.81 -35.52
N GLY A 30 3.75 -44.19 -35.14
CA GLY A 30 4.13 -42.85 -35.59
C GLY A 30 3.31 -41.71 -34.99
N SER A 31 2.51 -41.97 -33.94
CA SER A 31 1.71 -40.92 -33.30
C SER A 31 2.61 -39.99 -32.49
N ILE A 32 2.58 -38.70 -32.82
CA ILE A 32 3.33 -37.65 -32.11
C ILE A 32 2.50 -37.19 -30.92
N PHE A 33 3.14 -37.03 -29.77
CA PHE A 33 2.55 -36.52 -28.55
C PHE A 33 3.48 -35.50 -27.89
N VAL A 34 2.86 -34.61 -27.12
CA VAL A 34 3.52 -33.53 -26.41
C VAL A 34 4.11 -34.07 -25.10
N SER A 35 5.36 -33.73 -24.81
CA SER A 35 6.08 -34.16 -23.60
C SER A 35 6.38 -33.03 -22.62
N LYS A 36 6.23 -31.78 -23.07
CA LYS A 36 6.39 -30.55 -22.28
C LYS A 36 5.28 -29.57 -22.60
N ASN A 37 5.01 -28.64 -21.70
CA ASN A 37 4.02 -27.60 -21.94
C ASN A 37 4.37 -26.82 -23.21
N LEU A 38 3.33 -26.45 -23.95
CA LEU A 38 3.40 -25.63 -25.15
C LEU A 38 2.94 -24.22 -24.80
N ASP A 39 3.60 -23.25 -25.40
CA ASP A 39 3.33 -21.82 -25.24
C ASP A 39 3.42 -21.22 -26.64
N ARG A 40 2.29 -20.69 -27.13
CA ARG A 40 2.18 -20.20 -28.51
C ARG A 40 2.92 -18.86 -28.63
N GLU A 41 2.84 -18.02 -27.61
CA GLU A 41 3.47 -16.71 -27.52
C GLU A 41 4.99 -16.84 -27.56
N ALA A 42 5.54 -17.93 -27.01
CA ALA A 42 6.96 -18.26 -27.10
C ALA A 42 7.35 -18.86 -28.46
N ALA A 43 6.60 -19.87 -28.95
CA ALA A 43 6.93 -20.60 -30.17
C ALA A 43 5.66 -21.08 -30.92
N PRO A 44 5.14 -20.28 -31.87
CA PRO A 44 3.90 -20.62 -32.59
C PRO A 44 4.06 -21.77 -33.60
N TRP A 45 5.29 -22.08 -34.00
CA TRP A 45 5.61 -23.10 -35.01
C TRP A 45 6.80 -23.95 -34.59
N HIS A 46 6.69 -25.26 -34.80
CA HIS A 46 7.78 -26.22 -34.60
C HIS A 46 8.03 -27.04 -35.87
N ASN A 47 9.30 -27.16 -36.24
CA ASN A 47 9.74 -27.94 -37.39
C ASN A 47 10.43 -29.20 -36.89
N LEU A 48 9.80 -30.35 -37.10
CA LEU A 48 10.30 -31.64 -36.67
C LEU A 48 10.66 -32.49 -37.89
N THR A 49 11.72 -33.29 -37.79
CA THR A 49 11.98 -34.34 -38.78
C THR A 49 11.64 -35.70 -38.17
N VAL A 50 10.71 -36.42 -38.78
CA VAL A 50 10.42 -37.82 -38.44
C VAL A 50 11.28 -38.72 -39.29
N ILE A 51 11.91 -39.68 -38.64
CA ILE A 51 12.69 -40.76 -39.24
C ILE A 51 11.86 -42.03 -39.15
N ALA A 52 11.62 -42.65 -40.29
CA ALA A 52 11.05 -43.99 -40.36
C ALA A 52 12.14 -44.97 -40.76
N THR A 53 12.31 -46.04 -39.98
CA THR A 53 13.32 -47.08 -40.19
C THR A 53 12.66 -48.44 -40.31
N GLU A 54 13.07 -49.22 -41.30
CA GLU A 54 12.55 -50.58 -41.48
C GLU A 54 13.03 -51.50 -40.34
N ILE A 55 12.13 -52.33 -39.80
CA ILE A 55 12.46 -53.23 -38.67
C ILE A 55 13.46 -54.31 -39.08
N SER A 56 13.31 -54.85 -40.30
CA SER A 56 14.14 -55.90 -40.88
C SER A 56 15.54 -55.42 -41.28
N ASN A 57 15.67 -54.14 -41.66
CA ASN A 57 16.91 -53.55 -42.15
C ASN A 57 17.10 -52.11 -41.62
N PRO A 58 17.82 -51.95 -40.48
CA PRO A 58 18.03 -50.64 -39.86
C PRO A 58 18.80 -49.63 -40.73
N LYS A 59 19.47 -50.08 -41.80
CA LYS A 59 20.18 -49.19 -42.73
C LYS A 59 19.23 -48.50 -43.71
N GLN A 60 18.00 -48.98 -43.83
CA GLN A 60 16.98 -48.40 -44.68
C GLN A 60 16.09 -47.48 -43.85
N SER A 61 16.40 -46.18 -43.90
CA SER A 61 15.61 -45.14 -43.24
C SER A 61 15.25 -44.04 -44.22
N THR A 62 14.13 -43.36 -43.94
CA THR A 62 13.68 -42.18 -44.69
C THR A 62 13.31 -41.10 -43.69
N GLN A 63 13.54 -39.85 -44.07
CA GLN A 63 13.27 -38.69 -43.24
C GLN A 63 12.18 -37.84 -43.90
N THR A 64 11.29 -37.26 -43.10
CA THR A 64 10.24 -36.38 -43.58
C THR A 64 10.03 -35.22 -42.61
N PRO A 65 10.09 -33.97 -43.08
CA PRO A 65 9.80 -32.81 -42.24
C PRO A 65 8.30 -32.69 -41.95
N ILE A 66 7.98 -32.25 -40.74
CA ILE A 66 6.64 -32.00 -40.23
C ILE A 66 6.62 -30.60 -39.63
N PHE A 67 5.62 -29.83 -40.01
CA PHE A 67 5.36 -28.49 -39.49
C PHE A 67 4.18 -28.57 -38.52
N ILE A 68 4.44 -28.28 -37.24
CA ILE A 68 3.41 -28.24 -36.21
C ILE A 68 3.11 -26.76 -35.93
N ARG A 69 1.86 -26.37 -36.14
CA ARG A 69 1.34 -25.06 -35.70
C ARG A 69 0.71 -25.22 -34.32
N ILE A 70 1.12 -24.38 -33.37
CA ILE A 70 0.45 -24.27 -32.08
C ILE A 70 -0.78 -23.38 -32.25
N LEU A 71 -1.91 -23.84 -31.75
CA LEU A 71 -3.15 -23.05 -31.74
C LEU A 71 -3.19 -22.20 -30.48
N ASP A 72 -3.72 -21.00 -30.63
CA ASP A 72 -3.89 -20.04 -29.56
C ASP A 72 -4.99 -20.44 -28.57
N ILE A 73 -4.82 -20.02 -27.33
CA ILE A 73 -5.82 -20.11 -26.27
C ILE A 73 -5.87 -18.76 -25.55
N ASN A 74 -7.01 -18.38 -24.99
CA ASN A 74 -7.14 -17.11 -24.25
C ASN A 74 -6.52 -17.21 -22.84
N ASP A 75 -5.22 -17.04 -22.74
CA ASP A 75 -4.47 -17.13 -21.49
C ASP A 75 -3.75 -15.82 -21.10
N HIS A 76 -3.86 -14.76 -21.91
CA HIS A 76 -3.37 -13.44 -21.55
C HIS A 76 -4.51 -12.43 -21.36
N ALA A 77 -4.49 -11.75 -20.21
CA ALA A 77 -5.39 -10.63 -19.99
C ALA A 77 -5.01 -9.42 -20.86
N PRO A 78 -5.99 -8.65 -21.35
CA PRO A 78 -5.72 -7.39 -22.03
C PRO A 78 -5.18 -6.37 -21.04
N GLU A 79 -4.14 -5.65 -21.43
CA GLU A 79 -3.45 -4.63 -20.63
C GLU A 79 -3.39 -3.30 -21.37
N PHE A 80 -3.10 -2.20 -20.66
CA PHE A 80 -2.84 -0.94 -21.33
C PHE A 80 -1.65 -1.06 -22.29
N ALA A 81 -1.81 -0.53 -23.50
CA ALA A 81 -0.77 -0.55 -24.54
C ALA A 81 0.53 0.15 -24.12
N LYS A 82 0.45 1.04 -23.13
CA LYS A 82 1.58 1.76 -22.52
C LYS A 82 1.18 2.29 -21.15
N PHE A 83 2.18 2.75 -20.39
CA PHE A 83 1.91 3.57 -19.22
C PHE A 83 1.25 4.89 -19.65
N TYR A 84 0.12 5.22 -19.03
CA TYR A 84 -0.57 6.48 -19.27
C TYR A 84 -0.40 7.41 -18.07
N GLU A 85 0.11 8.60 -18.37
CA GLU A 85 0.12 9.75 -17.47
C GLU A 85 -0.49 10.92 -18.24
N THR A 86 -1.43 11.62 -17.61
CA THR A 86 -2.12 12.76 -18.22
C THR A 86 -2.36 13.84 -17.18
N PHE A 87 -2.97 14.94 -17.61
CA PHE A 87 -3.33 16.04 -16.73
C PHE A 87 -4.77 16.49 -16.95
N VAL A 88 -5.35 17.07 -15.90
CA VAL A 88 -6.62 17.78 -15.93
C VAL A 88 -6.37 19.22 -15.50
N CYS A 89 -6.96 20.16 -16.23
CA CYS A 89 -6.87 21.57 -15.89
C CYS A 89 -7.75 21.90 -14.67
N GLU A 90 -7.31 22.82 -13.80
CA GLU A 90 -8.14 23.27 -12.66
C GLU A 90 -9.47 23.89 -13.09
N ASN A 91 -9.47 24.57 -14.24
CA ASN A 91 -10.65 25.15 -14.87
C ASN A 91 -11.39 24.17 -15.79
N ALA A 92 -11.07 22.87 -15.72
CA ALA A 92 -11.75 21.86 -16.53
C ALA A 92 -13.25 21.80 -16.18
N LYS A 93 -14.05 21.67 -17.24
CA LYS A 93 -15.51 21.51 -17.15
C LYS A 93 -15.85 20.02 -17.16
N ALA A 94 -17.03 19.67 -16.65
CA ALA A 94 -17.56 18.33 -16.80
C ALA A 94 -17.79 18.00 -18.29
N GLY A 95 -17.58 16.73 -18.67
CA GLY A 95 -17.73 16.24 -20.04
C GLY A 95 -16.52 16.46 -20.94
N GLN A 96 -15.37 16.90 -20.41
CA GLN A 96 -14.15 17.09 -21.20
C GLN A 96 -13.34 15.80 -21.29
N LEU A 97 -13.00 15.40 -22.53
CA LEU A 97 -12.06 14.31 -22.80
C LEU A 97 -10.63 14.77 -22.46
N ILE A 98 -9.99 14.09 -21.52
CA ILE A 98 -8.61 14.41 -21.08
C ILE A 98 -7.57 13.45 -21.63
N GLN A 99 -7.95 12.19 -21.89
CA GLN A 99 -7.04 11.16 -22.38
C GLN A 99 -7.80 10.10 -23.15
N THR A 100 -7.19 9.55 -24.19
CA THR A 100 -7.62 8.28 -24.80
C THR A 100 -6.61 7.20 -24.44
N VAL A 101 -7.09 6.11 -23.85
CA VAL A 101 -6.30 4.93 -23.51
C VAL A 101 -6.62 3.81 -24.49
N SER A 102 -5.67 2.93 -24.74
CA SER A 102 -5.85 1.75 -25.60
C SER A 102 -5.31 0.52 -24.90
N ALA A 103 -5.89 -0.64 -25.19
CA ALA A 103 -5.46 -1.91 -24.64
C ALA A 103 -4.93 -2.85 -25.72
N VAL A 104 -4.08 -3.79 -25.31
CA VAL A 104 -3.47 -4.85 -26.13
C VAL A 104 -3.41 -6.14 -25.31
N ASP A 105 -3.54 -7.28 -25.98
CA ASP A 105 -3.20 -8.60 -25.45
C ASP A 105 -2.08 -9.23 -26.30
N LYS A 106 -1.59 -10.39 -25.87
CA LYS A 106 -0.58 -11.15 -26.62
C LYS A 106 -1.19 -12.25 -27.49
N ASP A 107 -2.45 -12.57 -27.26
CA ASP A 107 -3.20 -13.66 -27.87
C ASP A 107 -3.52 -13.38 -29.35
N GLU A 108 -3.87 -14.40 -30.12
CA GLU A 108 -4.30 -14.27 -31.51
C GLU A 108 -5.84 -14.21 -31.61
N PRO A 109 -6.39 -13.30 -32.44
CA PRO A 109 -5.72 -12.31 -33.26
C PRO A 109 -5.29 -11.04 -32.48
N PRO A 110 -4.07 -10.48 -32.70
CA PRO A 110 -3.56 -9.31 -31.96
C PRO A 110 -4.35 -7.99 -32.16
N ARG A 111 -5.34 -8.00 -33.06
CA ARG A 111 -6.23 -6.87 -33.37
C ARG A 111 -7.71 -7.23 -33.29
N GLY A 112 -8.04 -8.47 -32.92
CA GLY A 112 -9.39 -9.02 -33.07
C GLY A 112 -9.99 -9.58 -31.79
N HIS A 113 -9.35 -9.37 -30.65
CA HIS A 113 -10.00 -9.46 -29.35
C HIS A 113 -10.62 -8.11 -29.01
N LYS A 114 -11.93 -8.10 -28.75
CA LYS A 114 -12.65 -6.88 -28.38
C LYS A 114 -12.55 -6.69 -26.87
N PHE A 115 -11.90 -5.62 -26.45
CA PHE A 115 -11.75 -5.29 -25.04
C PHE A 115 -12.83 -4.33 -24.57
N PHE A 116 -13.15 -4.45 -23.29
CA PHE A 116 -14.08 -3.59 -22.58
C PHE A 116 -13.37 -2.92 -21.42
N PHE A 117 -13.80 -1.70 -21.12
CA PHE A 117 -13.19 -0.86 -20.10
C PHE A 117 -14.23 -0.48 -19.06
N GLU A 118 -13.92 -0.72 -17.80
CA GLU A 118 -14.78 -0.39 -16.66
C GLU A 118 -13.97 0.26 -15.54
N LEU A 119 -14.61 1.10 -14.74
CA LEU A 119 -13.99 1.63 -13.52
C LEU A 119 -14.20 0.65 -12.37
N VAL A 120 -13.21 0.53 -11.49
CA VAL A 120 -13.36 -0.27 -10.27
C VAL A 120 -14.59 0.23 -9.47
N PRO A 121 -15.48 -0.67 -8.99
CA PRO A 121 -16.76 -0.29 -8.37
C PRO A 121 -16.65 0.73 -7.23
N GLU A 122 -15.58 0.70 -6.43
CA GLU A 122 -15.36 1.66 -5.34
C GLU A 122 -15.24 3.11 -5.83
N TYR A 123 -14.83 3.33 -7.08
CA TYR A 123 -14.68 4.64 -7.69
C TYR A 123 -15.96 5.14 -8.38
N THR A 124 -17.06 4.38 -8.32
CA THR A 124 -18.36 4.75 -8.93
C THR A 124 -19.19 5.70 -8.07
N VAL A 125 -18.87 5.81 -6.77
CA VAL A 125 -19.54 6.69 -5.81
C VAL A 125 -18.90 8.08 -5.87
N HIS A 126 -19.60 9.04 -6.49
CA HIS A 126 -19.10 10.40 -6.79
C HIS A 126 -17.76 10.45 -7.55
N PRO A 127 -17.66 9.84 -8.75
CA PRO A 127 -16.42 9.80 -9.51
C PRO A 127 -16.01 11.20 -9.96
N ASN A 128 -14.70 11.45 -9.93
CA ASN A 128 -14.11 12.61 -10.56
C ASN A 128 -13.99 12.44 -12.08
N PHE A 129 -13.91 11.20 -12.55
CA PHE A 129 -13.72 10.83 -13.94
C PHE A 129 -14.66 9.69 -14.32
N SER A 130 -15.04 9.62 -15.59
CA SER A 130 -15.78 8.51 -16.19
C SER A 130 -14.97 7.94 -17.35
N ILE A 131 -15.15 6.66 -17.61
CA ILE A 131 -14.58 6.00 -18.79
C ILE A 131 -15.67 5.79 -19.84
N VAL A 132 -15.35 6.06 -21.10
CA VAL A 132 -16.25 5.90 -22.24
C VAL A 132 -15.56 4.96 -23.23
N ASP A 133 -16.10 3.76 -23.40
CA ASP A 133 -15.59 2.79 -24.37
C ASP A 133 -15.92 3.24 -25.80
N ASN A 134 -14.89 3.37 -26.64
CA ASN A 134 -15.01 3.76 -28.04
C ASN A 134 -15.30 2.57 -28.97
N LYS A 135 -15.31 1.34 -28.45
CA LYS A 135 -15.59 0.08 -29.17
C LYS A 135 -14.54 -0.30 -30.22
N ASP A 136 -13.36 0.30 -30.14
CA ASP A 136 -12.21 0.09 -31.03
C ASP A 136 -10.95 -0.29 -30.23
N ASN A 137 -11.13 -0.97 -29.09
CA ASN A 137 -10.08 -1.27 -28.10
C ASN A 137 -9.43 -0.01 -27.50
N THR A 138 -10.11 1.14 -27.63
CA THR A 138 -9.76 2.37 -26.94
C THR A 138 -10.89 2.86 -26.05
N ALA A 139 -10.53 3.63 -25.02
CA ALA A 139 -11.49 4.29 -24.16
C ALA A 139 -11.10 5.74 -23.91
N GLY A 140 -12.09 6.62 -23.90
CA GLY A 140 -11.95 8.01 -23.51
C GLY A 140 -12.11 8.18 -22.00
N VAL A 141 -11.17 8.87 -21.37
CA VAL A 141 -11.28 9.31 -19.98
C VAL A 141 -11.83 10.73 -19.97
N VAL A 142 -12.97 10.90 -19.31
CA VAL A 142 -13.75 12.13 -19.34
C VAL A 142 -13.94 12.66 -17.92
N THR A 143 -13.89 13.98 -17.74
CA THR A 143 -14.17 14.62 -16.45
C THR A 143 -15.65 14.54 -16.10
N ARG A 144 -15.99 14.15 -14.87
CA ARG A 144 -17.40 14.09 -14.40
C ARG A 144 -17.81 15.35 -13.62
N ARG A 145 -16.83 16.06 -13.04
CA ARG A 145 -17.06 17.29 -12.27
C ARG A 145 -16.24 18.46 -12.78
N ASN A 146 -16.45 19.62 -12.17
CA ASN A 146 -15.63 20.82 -12.29
C ASN A 146 -14.92 21.11 -10.95
N GLY A 147 -14.10 22.16 -10.92
CA GLY A 147 -13.49 22.63 -9.66
C GLY A 147 -12.33 21.78 -9.18
N TYR A 148 -11.55 21.19 -10.09
CA TYR A 148 -10.30 20.55 -9.75
C TYR A 148 -9.34 21.59 -9.15
N SER A 149 -8.66 21.24 -8.06
CA SER A 149 -7.78 22.16 -7.37
C SER A 149 -6.52 21.43 -6.94
N ARG A 150 -5.36 21.89 -7.44
CA ARG A 150 -4.07 21.26 -7.16
C ARG A 150 -3.67 21.33 -5.69
N SER A 151 -4.17 22.33 -4.96
CA SER A 151 -3.89 22.50 -3.53
C SER A 151 -4.67 21.54 -2.64
N LYS A 152 -5.85 21.08 -3.10
CA LYS A 152 -6.62 20.02 -2.42
C LYS A 152 -6.13 18.64 -2.81
N MET A 153 -5.93 18.41 -4.10
CA MET A 153 -5.50 17.13 -4.65
C MET A 153 -4.74 17.36 -5.95
N SER A 154 -3.44 17.07 -5.94
CA SER A 154 -2.54 17.30 -7.08
C SER A 154 -2.49 16.14 -8.06
N THR A 155 -2.80 14.92 -7.62
CA THR A 155 -2.78 13.71 -8.45
C THR A 155 -3.96 12.83 -8.11
N TYR A 156 -4.65 12.34 -9.15
CA TYR A 156 -5.64 11.28 -9.06
C TYR A 156 -5.08 10.01 -9.70
N VAL A 157 -5.36 8.87 -9.07
CA VAL A 157 -5.09 7.56 -9.63
C VAL A 157 -6.43 6.96 -10.01
N LEU A 158 -6.59 6.61 -11.29
CA LEU A 158 -7.80 6.02 -11.82
C LEU A 158 -7.52 4.57 -12.21
N PRO A 159 -7.92 3.59 -11.38
CA PRO A 159 -7.84 2.18 -11.75
C PRO A 159 -8.97 1.84 -12.73
N VAL A 160 -8.58 1.27 -13.86
CA VAL A 160 -9.45 0.86 -14.96
C VAL A 160 -9.30 -0.63 -15.13
N ILE A 161 -10.41 -1.35 -15.04
CA ILE A 161 -10.50 -2.77 -15.36
C ILE A 161 -10.64 -2.89 -16.87
N ILE A 162 -9.79 -3.71 -17.47
CA ILE A 162 -9.79 -4.04 -18.88
C ILE A 162 -10.06 -5.54 -18.96
N PHE A 163 -11.07 -5.94 -19.71
CA PHE A 163 -11.42 -7.35 -19.86
C PHE A 163 -11.78 -7.69 -21.30
N ASP A 164 -11.48 -8.91 -21.69
CA ASP A 164 -11.89 -9.47 -22.97
C ASP A 164 -13.32 -10.05 -22.87
N ASN A 165 -13.77 -10.68 -23.94
CA ASN A 165 -15.03 -11.44 -23.93
C ASN A 165 -14.82 -12.84 -24.52
N ASP A 166 -13.61 -13.37 -24.37
CA ASP A 166 -13.29 -14.74 -24.80
C ASP A 166 -13.36 -15.72 -23.62
N TYR A 167 -13.24 -17.02 -23.88
CA TYR A 167 -13.31 -18.04 -22.83
C TYR A 167 -11.95 -18.72 -22.59
N PRO A 168 -11.47 -18.77 -21.34
CA PRO A 168 -12.00 -18.11 -20.15
C PRO A 168 -11.86 -16.58 -20.25
N ILE A 169 -12.76 -15.82 -19.64
CA ILE A 169 -12.66 -14.34 -19.66
C ILE A 169 -11.43 -13.94 -18.87
N GLN A 170 -10.54 -13.15 -19.47
CA GLN A 170 -9.39 -12.58 -18.79
C GLN A 170 -9.60 -11.09 -18.52
N SER A 171 -9.06 -10.62 -17.39
CA SER A 171 -9.15 -9.21 -17.00
C SER A 171 -7.89 -8.76 -16.28
N SER A 172 -7.46 -7.54 -16.57
CA SER A 172 -6.39 -6.85 -15.85
C SER A 172 -6.88 -5.51 -15.31
N THR A 173 -6.18 -4.95 -14.32
CA THR A 173 -6.45 -3.59 -13.84
C THR A 173 -5.26 -2.69 -14.13
N GLY A 174 -5.44 -1.75 -15.04
CA GLY A 174 -4.47 -0.71 -15.35
C GLY A 174 -4.71 0.55 -14.53
N THR A 175 -3.67 1.22 -14.05
CA THR A 175 -3.79 2.49 -13.32
C THR A 175 -3.35 3.67 -14.18
N LEU A 176 -4.22 4.68 -14.29
CA LEU A 176 -3.94 5.94 -14.98
C LEU A 176 -3.62 7.03 -13.95
N SER A 177 -2.48 7.71 -14.12
CA SER A 177 -2.11 8.87 -13.30
C SER A 177 -2.60 10.17 -13.95
N ILE A 178 -3.39 10.95 -13.22
CA ILE A 178 -3.96 12.22 -13.69
C ILE A 178 -3.49 13.34 -12.76
N ARG A 179 -2.63 14.23 -13.24
CA ARG A 179 -2.18 15.39 -12.48
C ARG A 179 -3.11 16.59 -12.65
N VAL A 180 -3.32 17.37 -11.60
CA VAL A 180 -4.08 18.62 -11.67
C VAL A 180 -3.12 19.78 -11.95
N CYS A 181 -3.36 20.51 -13.04
CA CYS A 181 -2.47 21.57 -13.50
C CYS A 181 -3.21 22.89 -13.77
N ALA A 182 -2.51 24.01 -13.61
CA ALA A 182 -2.93 25.28 -14.18
C ALA A 182 -2.81 25.21 -15.71
N CYS A 183 -3.84 25.69 -16.40
CA CYS A 183 -3.87 25.78 -17.85
C CYS A 183 -4.25 27.18 -18.31
N ASP A 184 -3.87 27.53 -19.54
CA ASP A 184 -4.32 28.75 -20.19
C ASP A 184 -5.81 28.68 -20.60
N SER A 185 -6.33 29.77 -21.17
CA SER A 185 -7.72 29.83 -21.68
C SER A 185 -7.96 28.95 -22.91
N ARG A 186 -6.90 28.41 -23.53
CA ARG A 186 -6.94 27.51 -24.68
C ARG A 186 -6.82 26.03 -24.28
N GLY A 187 -6.60 25.74 -22.99
CA GLY A 187 -6.45 24.39 -22.45
C GLY A 187 -5.00 23.85 -22.46
N ASN A 188 -4.00 24.68 -22.74
CA ASN A 188 -2.60 24.26 -22.68
C ASN A 188 -2.09 24.28 -21.23
N MET A 189 -1.40 23.23 -20.81
CA MET A 189 -0.75 23.13 -19.50
C MET A 189 0.30 24.22 -19.30
N GLN A 190 0.24 24.93 -18.17
CA GLN A 190 1.25 25.90 -17.76
C GLN A 190 2.11 25.37 -16.60
N SER A 191 1.49 24.91 -15.51
CA SER A 191 2.21 24.40 -14.33
C SER A 191 1.39 23.36 -13.58
N CYS A 192 2.03 22.25 -13.21
CA CYS A 192 1.43 21.19 -12.39
C CYS A 192 1.97 21.18 -10.96
N ASN A 193 2.98 22.01 -10.67
CA ASN A 193 3.53 22.06 -9.33
C ASN A 193 2.53 22.79 -8.44
N ALA A 194 2.08 22.11 -7.38
CA ALA A 194 1.56 22.80 -6.22
C ALA A 194 2.75 23.49 -5.58
N GLU A 195 3.13 24.66 -6.11
CA GLU A 195 3.95 25.58 -5.33
C GLU A 195 3.21 25.72 -4.00
N ALA A 196 3.80 25.14 -2.96
CA ALA A 196 3.46 25.55 -1.62
C ALA A 196 3.71 27.05 -1.65
N LEU A 197 2.64 27.83 -1.69
CA LEU A 197 2.64 29.16 -1.10
C LEU A 197 2.94 28.92 0.39
N LEU A 198 4.20 28.58 0.67
CA LEU A 198 4.89 29.15 1.80
C LEU A 198 4.80 30.64 1.51
N LEU A 199 3.70 31.25 1.96
CA LEU A 199 3.77 32.62 2.45
C LEU A 199 5.08 32.63 3.24
N PRO A 200 6.13 33.35 2.76
CA PRO A 200 7.38 33.38 3.50
C PRO A 200 6.96 33.74 4.91
N ALA A 201 7.23 32.85 5.87
CA ALA A 201 6.70 32.94 7.23
C ALA A 201 6.67 34.41 7.61
N GLY A 202 5.45 34.96 7.67
CA GLY A 202 5.22 36.39 7.60
C GLY A 202 5.69 37.04 8.88
N LEU A 203 7.01 37.14 9.06
CA LEU A 203 7.57 38.15 9.93
C LEU A 203 7.18 39.46 9.28
N SER A 204 6.12 40.06 9.81
CA SER A 204 5.75 41.44 9.55
C SER A 204 7.04 42.27 9.49
N THR A 205 7.15 43.20 8.56
CA THR A 205 8.30 44.11 8.48
C THR A 205 8.61 44.75 9.84
N GLY A 206 7.58 44.93 10.68
CA GLY A 206 7.73 45.35 12.08
C GLY A 206 8.48 44.35 12.98
N ALA A 207 8.29 43.04 12.82
CA ALA A 207 9.02 42.01 13.55
C ALA A 207 10.49 41.95 13.14
N LEU A 208 10.81 42.16 11.85
CA LEU A 208 12.20 42.28 11.40
C LEU A 208 12.89 43.52 11.98
N ILE A 209 12.19 44.66 12.01
CA ILE A 209 12.70 45.90 12.64
C ILE A 209 12.91 45.70 14.15
N ALA A 210 11.98 45.02 14.84
CA ALA A 210 12.10 44.74 16.26
C ALA A 210 13.30 43.85 16.59
N ILE A 211 13.52 42.78 15.81
CA ILE A 211 14.69 41.90 15.98
C ILE A 211 15.98 42.68 15.75
N LEU A 212 16.03 43.53 14.73
CA LEU A 212 17.21 44.34 14.41
C LEU A 212 17.51 45.38 15.51
N LEU A 213 16.48 46.00 16.08
CA LEU A 213 16.60 46.88 17.25
C LEU A 213 17.07 46.13 18.49
N CYS A 214 16.54 44.93 18.77
CA CYS A 214 16.99 44.10 19.88
C CYS A 214 18.47 43.72 19.77
N ILE A 215 18.94 43.39 18.56
CA ILE A 215 20.37 43.10 18.31
C ILE A 215 21.23 44.35 18.56
N ILE A 216 20.80 45.52 18.08
CA ILE A 216 21.53 46.79 18.31
C ILE A 216 21.59 47.12 19.81
N ILE A 217 20.48 46.97 20.54
CA ILE A 217 20.42 47.22 21.99
C ILE A 217 21.36 46.25 22.73
N LEU A 218 21.37 44.96 22.37
CA LEU A 218 22.28 43.99 22.95
C LEU A 218 23.75 44.34 22.69
N LEU A 219 24.09 44.78 21.47
CA LEU A 219 25.45 45.24 21.16
C LEU A 219 25.85 46.47 21.98
N ILE A 220 24.95 47.43 22.15
CA ILE A 220 25.19 48.61 23.00
C ILE A 220 25.41 48.19 24.46
N LEU A 221 24.60 47.26 24.98
CA LEU A 221 24.76 46.73 26.34
C LEU A 221 26.10 46.00 26.51
N VAL A 222 26.52 45.21 25.51
CA VAL A 222 27.84 44.54 25.53
C VAL A 222 28.98 45.55 25.51
N VAL A 223 28.88 46.61 24.70
CA VAL A 223 29.89 47.68 24.65
C VAL A 223 29.93 48.46 25.96
N LEU A 224 28.79 48.81 26.54
CA LEU A 224 28.70 49.46 27.85
C LEU A 224 29.26 48.59 28.95
N PHE A 225 28.94 47.29 28.96
CA PHE A 225 29.49 46.35 29.92
C PHE A 225 31.01 46.22 29.78
N ALA A 226 31.52 46.16 28.55
CA ALA A 226 32.96 46.17 28.28
C ALA A 226 33.62 47.47 28.74
N ALA A 227 32.98 48.63 28.53
CA ALA A 227 33.46 49.93 28.99
C ALA A 227 33.46 50.04 30.52
N MET A 228 32.39 49.64 31.20
CA MET A 228 32.31 49.59 32.67
C MET A 228 33.34 48.63 33.25
N LYS A 229 33.55 47.45 32.64
CA LYS A 229 34.62 46.51 33.04
C LYS A 229 36.00 47.13 32.85
N ARG A 230 36.18 47.99 31.85
CA ARG A 230 37.43 48.73 31.61
C ARG A 230 37.63 49.87 32.63
N GLN A 231 36.56 50.50 33.10
CA GLN A 231 36.59 51.50 34.17
C GLN A 231 36.84 50.88 35.55
N ARG A 232 36.27 49.71 35.88
CA ARG A 232 36.58 48.98 37.13
C ARG A 232 38.04 48.55 37.26
N LYS A 233 38.80 48.54 36.16
CA LYS A 233 40.26 48.28 36.18
C LYS A 233 41.11 49.53 36.44
N LYS A 234 40.49 50.70 36.56
CA LYS A 234 41.16 51.98 36.79
C LYS A 234 40.56 52.65 38.02
N GLU A 235 40.88 52.15 39.21
CA GLU A 235 41.21 52.96 40.39
C GLU A 235 41.74 52.07 41.54
N PRO A 236 42.69 52.57 42.37
CA PRO A 236 43.53 51.77 43.26
C PRO A 236 42.99 51.63 44.69
N LEU A 237 43.59 50.66 45.40
CA LEU A 237 43.42 50.31 46.82
C LEU A 237 43.38 51.52 47.78
N ILE A 238 42.29 51.65 48.54
CA ILE A 238 42.34 52.14 49.94
C ILE A 238 41.47 51.23 50.80
N ILE A 239 42.15 50.64 51.78
CA ILE A 239 41.62 49.84 52.88
C ILE A 239 40.89 50.75 53.87
N SER A 240 39.67 50.41 54.23
CA SER A 240 39.25 50.49 55.63
C SER A 240 38.33 49.33 55.96
N LYS A 241 38.81 48.60 56.97
CA LYS A 241 38.31 47.42 57.64
C LYS A 241 37.15 47.80 58.55
N ASP A 242 36.11 46.97 58.59
CA ASP A 242 35.11 46.72 59.65
C ASP A 242 34.01 45.85 58.97
N ASP A 243 33.49 44.73 59.45
CA ASP A 243 33.73 43.83 60.57
C ASP A 243 32.90 42.58 60.21
N VAL A 244 33.52 41.44 59.90
CA VAL A 244 33.41 40.17 60.66
C VAL A 244 32.01 39.87 61.19
N ARG A 245 31.40 38.77 60.69
CA ARG A 245 30.95 37.63 61.51
C ARG A 245 30.27 36.57 60.63
N ASP A 246 31.01 35.49 60.41
CA ASP A 246 30.48 34.17 60.07
C ASP A 246 29.52 33.70 61.17
N ASN A 247 28.32 33.27 60.78
CA ASN A 247 27.48 32.41 61.61
C ASN A 247 27.29 31.09 60.89
N ILE A 248 28.17 30.16 61.25
CA ILE A 248 27.99 28.71 61.11
C ILE A 248 26.84 28.30 62.03
N VAL A 249 25.81 27.66 61.48
CA VAL A 249 24.88 26.83 62.26
C VAL A 249 24.69 25.52 61.50
N THR A 250 25.15 24.44 62.12
CA THR A 250 24.87 23.06 61.76
C THR A 250 23.61 22.57 62.47
N TYR A 251 22.87 21.73 61.74
CA TYR A 251 21.55 21.17 61.95
C TYR A 251 21.29 20.50 63.32
N ASN A 252 20.03 20.58 63.77
CA ASN A 252 19.15 19.43 64.05
C ASN A 252 17.69 19.91 64.22
N ASP A 253 16.77 18.98 64.01
CA ASP A 253 15.30 19.03 64.05
C ASP A 253 14.59 19.47 62.75
N GLU A 254 14.14 18.54 61.90
CA GLU A 254 12.92 17.70 61.99
C GLU A 254 11.78 18.34 61.19
N GLY A 255 11.33 17.68 60.12
CA GLY A 255 10.00 17.93 59.55
C GLY A 255 9.89 18.04 58.02
N GLY A 256 9.98 16.90 57.33
CA GLY A 256 8.99 16.45 56.34
C GLY A 256 8.88 17.18 54.99
N GLY A 257 9.26 16.47 53.92
CA GLY A 257 8.86 16.80 52.54
C GLY A 257 9.72 16.13 51.47
N GLU A 258 9.94 14.82 51.59
CA GLU A 258 10.67 14.01 50.61
C GLU A 258 9.65 13.10 49.90
N GLU A 259 9.20 13.51 48.73
CA GLU A 259 8.75 12.57 47.70
C GLU A 259 9.50 12.93 46.41
N ASP A 260 10.11 11.90 45.82
CA ASP A 260 10.71 11.83 44.49
C ASP A 260 12.13 12.39 44.29
N THR A 261 13.11 11.85 45.02
CA THR A 261 14.49 11.74 44.51
C THR A 261 15.01 10.31 44.61
N GLN A 262 14.58 9.44 43.70
CA GLN A 262 15.34 8.25 43.33
C GLN A 262 15.57 8.20 41.83
N ALA A 263 16.71 8.73 41.39
CA ALA A 263 17.39 8.18 40.22
C ALA A 263 18.88 8.59 40.22
N PHE A 264 19.72 7.60 39.91
CA PHE A 264 21.15 7.68 39.57
C PHE A 264 22.15 7.55 40.73
N ASP A 265 22.39 6.30 41.11
CA ASP A 265 23.65 5.88 41.75
C ASP A 265 24.75 5.80 40.67
N ILE A 266 25.78 6.65 40.78
CA ILE A 266 26.90 6.76 39.83
C ILE A 266 28.09 5.87 40.29
N GLY A 267 27.89 4.98 41.28
CA GLY A 267 28.93 4.08 41.80
C GLY A 267 29.52 3.07 40.80
N THR A 268 28.92 2.88 39.61
CA THR A 268 29.34 1.85 38.66
C THR A 268 30.55 2.21 37.79
N LEU A 269 31.12 3.42 37.92
CA LEU A 269 32.24 3.87 37.07
C LEU A 269 33.64 3.70 37.69
N ARG A 270 33.80 2.89 38.75
CA ARG A 270 35.09 2.80 39.46
C ARG A 270 35.72 1.41 39.60
N ASN A 271 35.17 0.35 39.02
CA ASN A 271 35.79 -0.97 39.07
C ASN A 271 35.56 -1.78 37.77
N PRO A 272 36.59 -2.07 36.95
CA PRO A 272 36.43 -2.81 35.71
C PRO A 272 36.46 -4.34 35.85
N GLU A 273 36.49 -4.91 37.07
CA GLU A 273 36.57 -6.37 37.27
C GLU A 273 35.32 -7.03 37.89
N ALA A 274 34.16 -6.37 37.91
CA ALA A 274 32.89 -7.02 38.23
C ALA A 274 32.04 -7.24 36.96
N ARG A 275 32.51 -8.10 36.06
CA ARG A 275 31.65 -8.71 35.03
C ARG A 275 31.17 -10.05 35.58
N GLU A 276 29.98 -10.06 36.16
CA GLU A 276 29.07 -11.20 36.07
C GLU A 276 27.66 -10.81 36.54
N GLU A 277 26.67 -11.31 35.78
CA GLU A 277 25.21 -11.19 35.95
C GLU A 277 24.57 -9.80 35.76
N SER A 278 24.59 -9.32 34.52
CA SER A 278 23.56 -8.38 34.06
C SER A 278 22.21 -9.10 33.94
N LYS A 279 21.31 -8.84 34.89
CA LYS A 279 19.86 -8.98 34.70
C LYS A 279 19.47 -8.27 33.40
N MET A 280 18.90 -9.03 32.49
CA MET A 280 18.38 -8.54 31.22
C MET A 280 17.21 -7.59 31.47
N ARG A 281 17.33 -6.36 30.97
CA ARG A 281 16.23 -5.41 30.75
C ARG A 281 15.12 -6.14 29.98
N ARG A 282 13.86 -6.07 30.41
CA ARG A 282 12.71 -6.74 29.77
C ARG A 282 12.09 -5.93 28.63
N ASP A 283 12.92 -5.17 27.94
CA ASP A 283 12.51 -4.21 26.90
C ASP A 283 13.39 -4.35 25.65
N VAL A 284 14.10 -5.49 25.54
CA VAL A 284 14.76 -5.92 24.32
C VAL A 284 13.99 -7.13 23.79
N MET A 285 13.32 -6.98 22.65
CA MET A 285 12.85 -8.13 21.88
C MET A 285 14.06 -9.01 21.54
N PRO A 286 14.05 -10.31 21.87
CA PRO A 286 15.10 -11.19 21.40
C PRO A 286 14.93 -11.38 19.89
N GLU A 287 15.99 -11.09 19.13
CA GLU A 287 16.15 -11.62 17.78
C GLU A 287 16.07 -13.15 17.87
N THR A 288 14.91 -13.71 17.55
CA THR A 288 14.72 -15.14 17.38
C THR A 288 14.44 -15.40 15.91
N ILE A 289 15.47 -15.97 15.29
CA ILE A 289 15.51 -16.70 14.03
C ILE A 289 14.11 -17.18 13.60
N PHE A 290 13.57 -16.58 12.53
CA PHE A 290 12.44 -17.15 11.80
C PHE A 290 12.86 -18.52 11.25
N GLN A 291 12.51 -19.60 11.95
CA GLN A 291 12.39 -20.89 11.28
C GLN A 291 11.14 -20.82 10.41
N ILE A 292 11.35 -20.67 9.11
CA ILE A 292 10.32 -20.90 8.10
C ILE A 292 9.89 -22.36 8.25
N ARG A 293 8.77 -22.59 8.94
CA ARG A 293 8.10 -23.89 8.92
C ARG A 293 7.40 -24.02 7.56
N ARG A 294 8.16 -24.49 6.56
CA ARG A 294 7.57 -25.00 5.32
C ARG A 294 6.80 -26.27 5.65
N THR A 295 5.48 -26.19 5.57
CA THR A 295 4.66 -27.31 5.10
C THR A 295 3.51 -26.75 4.29
N ALA A 296 3.68 -26.73 2.97
CA ALA A 296 2.55 -26.84 2.07
C ALA A 296 2.18 -28.33 1.97
N SER A 297 0.91 -28.66 2.16
CA SER A 297 0.34 -29.91 1.62
C SER A 297 -1.11 -29.68 1.21
N LEU A 298 -1.33 -29.77 -0.11
CA LEU A 298 -2.48 -30.35 -0.79
C LEU A 298 -3.86 -29.74 -0.48
N TRP A 299 -4.31 -28.90 -1.41
CA TRP A 299 -5.66 -28.35 -1.47
C TRP A 299 -6.56 -29.31 -2.23
N GLU A 300 -7.12 -30.29 -1.53
CA GLU A 300 -8.30 -31.00 -1.99
C GLU A 300 -9.31 -31.08 -0.83
N ASN A 301 -10.45 -30.38 -1.00
CA ASN A 301 -11.66 -30.47 -0.18
C ASN A 301 -11.50 -30.30 1.34
N ILE A 302 -11.36 -29.05 1.80
CA ILE A 302 -11.50 -28.71 3.23
C ILE A 302 -12.59 -27.66 3.38
N ASP A 303 -13.59 -27.98 4.21
CA ASP A 303 -14.62 -27.05 4.65
C ASP A 303 -13.98 -25.85 5.36
N ILE A 304 -14.27 -24.63 4.87
CA ILE A 304 -13.68 -23.38 5.33
C ILE A 304 -13.95 -23.16 6.83
N GLN A 305 -15.11 -23.62 7.31
CA GLN A 305 -15.47 -23.57 8.74
C GLN A 305 -14.49 -24.37 9.60
N ASP A 306 -14.11 -25.55 9.15
CA ASP A 306 -13.20 -26.45 9.87
C ASP A 306 -11.76 -25.93 9.85
N PHE A 307 -11.36 -25.28 8.75
CA PHE A 307 -10.08 -24.60 8.66
C PHE A 307 -9.97 -23.44 9.66
N ILE A 308 -11.00 -22.59 9.74
CA ILE A 308 -11.02 -21.45 10.65
C ILE A 308 -10.98 -21.92 12.11
N HIS A 309 -11.83 -22.88 12.48
CA HIS A 309 -11.85 -23.41 13.86
C HIS A 309 -10.52 -24.06 14.25
N ARG A 310 -9.86 -24.75 13.31
CA ARG A 310 -8.55 -25.35 13.56
C ARG A 310 -7.47 -24.30 13.78
N ARG A 311 -7.44 -23.26 12.95
CA ARG A 311 -6.47 -22.16 13.09
C ARG A 311 -6.70 -21.34 14.36
N LEU A 312 -7.95 -21.09 14.72
CA LEU A 312 -8.30 -20.43 15.98
C LEU A 312 -7.77 -21.21 17.18
N LYS A 313 -8.05 -22.52 17.22
CA LYS A 313 -7.59 -23.41 18.29
C LYS A 313 -6.06 -23.54 18.37
N GLU A 314 -5.36 -23.54 17.24
CA GLU A 314 -3.89 -23.52 17.22
C GLU A 314 -3.32 -22.24 17.84
N ASN A 315 -3.96 -21.09 17.60
CA ASN A 315 -3.54 -19.80 18.11
C ASN A 315 -3.88 -19.59 19.59
N ASP A 316 -5.06 -20.05 20.03
CA ASP A 316 -5.51 -19.98 21.43
C ASP A 316 -4.66 -20.86 22.37
N LEU A 317 -3.99 -21.88 21.82
CA LEU A 317 -3.11 -22.78 22.56
C LEU A 317 -1.62 -22.39 22.47
N ASP A 318 -1.28 -21.27 21.81
CA ASP A 318 0.10 -20.81 21.68
C ASP A 318 0.61 -20.22 23.01
N PRO A 319 1.58 -20.87 23.69
CA PRO A 319 2.12 -20.38 24.96
C PRO A 319 3.05 -19.15 24.79
N THR A 320 3.36 -18.77 23.55
CA THR A 320 4.16 -17.58 23.22
C THR A 320 3.31 -16.37 22.84
N ALA A 321 1.99 -16.55 22.74
CA ALA A 321 1.08 -15.43 22.54
C ALA A 321 1.14 -14.48 23.76
N PRO A 322 1.24 -13.16 23.53
CA PRO A 322 1.17 -12.20 24.62
C PRO A 322 -0.18 -12.36 25.35
N PRO A 323 -0.22 -12.24 26.70
CA PRO A 323 -1.47 -12.31 27.44
C PRO A 323 -2.42 -11.23 26.93
N TYR A 324 -3.72 -11.53 26.86
CA TYR A 324 -4.76 -10.60 26.43
C TYR A 324 -4.56 -9.22 27.05
N ASP A 325 -4.67 -8.18 26.23
CA ASP A 325 -4.66 -6.79 26.67
C ASP A 325 -5.71 -6.62 27.77
N SER A 326 -5.26 -6.51 29.02
CA SER A 326 -6.13 -6.12 30.11
C SER A 326 -6.55 -4.67 29.83
N LEU A 327 -7.86 -4.42 29.72
CA LEU A 327 -8.48 -3.10 29.53
C LEU A 327 -8.19 -2.07 30.65
N ALA A 328 -7.17 -2.28 31.47
CA ALA A 328 -6.80 -1.46 32.61
C ALA A 328 -5.46 -0.75 32.40
N THR A 329 -5.29 -0.04 31.28
CA THR A 329 -4.22 0.97 31.17
C THR A 329 -4.66 2.20 30.38
N TYR A 330 -5.72 2.86 30.84
CA TYR A 330 -5.99 4.26 30.47
C TYR A 330 -6.42 5.02 31.71
N ALA A 331 -5.44 5.41 32.54
CA ALA A 331 -5.69 6.30 33.66
C ALA A 331 -4.50 7.21 33.94
N TYR A 332 -3.91 7.81 32.89
CA TYR A 332 -3.16 9.06 33.03
C TYR A 332 -2.89 9.70 31.66
N GLU A 333 -3.82 10.54 31.19
CA GLU A 333 -3.49 11.57 30.20
C GLU A 333 -3.12 12.83 30.98
N GLY A 334 -1.88 13.28 30.80
CA GLY A 334 -1.31 14.41 31.54
C GLY A 334 -2.12 15.70 31.38
N ASN A 335 -1.98 16.58 32.36
CA ASN A 335 -2.50 17.94 32.27
C ASN A 335 -1.84 18.69 31.11
N ASP A 336 -2.66 19.47 30.40
CA ASP A 336 -2.33 20.43 29.33
C ASP A 336 -2.43 19.95 27.88
N SER A 337 -3.66 19.62 27.46
CA SER A 337 -4.07 19.72 26.05
C SER A 337 -5.47 20.31 25.93
N ILE A 338 -5.64 21.35 25.10
CA ILE A 338 -6.88 22.13 24.89
C ILE A 338 -7.86 21.38 23.95
N ALA A 339 -7.78 20.06 23.89
CA ALA A 339 -8.73 19.23 23.18
C ALA A 339 -9.44 18.36 24.21
N ASN A 340 -10.72 18.68 24.48
CA ASN A 340 -11.58 17.88 25.33
C ASN A 340 -11.56 16.41 24.91
N SER A 341 -11.43 15.52 25.90
CA SER A 341 -11.54 14.08 25.76
C SER A 341 -12.85 13.68 25.06
N LEU A 342 -12.75 12.74 24.12
CA LEU A 342 -13.88 12.19 23.35
C LEU A 342 -14.77 11.23 24.15
N SER A 343 -14.62 11.15 25.48
CA SER A 343 -15.33 10.20 26.34
C SER A 343 -16.73 10.68 26.79
N SER A 344 -17.40 11.52 26.01
CA SER A 344 -18.74 12.05 26.35
C SER A 344 -19.78 11.94 25.23
N LEU A 345 -19.58 11.05 24.25
CA LEU A 345 -20.60 10.75 23.22
C LEU A 345 -21.53 9.56 23.56
N GLU A 346 -21.45 9.01 24.77
CA GLU A 346 -22.32 7.91 25.18
C GLU A 346 -22.88 8.16 26.60
N SER A 347 -23.73 9.17 26.73
CA SER A 347 -24.69 9.28 27.85
C SER A 347 -25.76 10.33 27.56
N LEU A 348 -26.52 10.12 26.49
CA LEU A 348 -27.81 10.79 26.27
C LEU A 348 -28.83 9.78 25.73
N THR A 349 -29.12 8.74 26.51
CA THR A 349 -30.34 7.92 26.33
C THR A 349 -30.88 7.43 27.67
N THR A 350 -31.15 8.36 28.58
CA THR A 350 -32.17 8.18 29.62
C THR A 350 -33.04 9.41 29.67
N ASP A 351 -33.83 9.61 28.62
CA ASP A 351 -35.22 10.08 28.75
C ASP A 351 -35.99 9.70 27.49
N GLY A 352 -37.23 9.25 27.66
CA GLY A 352 -37.97 8.44 26.69
C GLY A 352 -38.33 9.12 25.37
N GLY A 353 -37.56 8.83 24.32
CA GLY A 353 -37.92 9.13 22.93
C GLY A 353 -37.67 7.90 22.05
N ASN A 354 -38.72 7.39 21.43
CA ASN A 354 -38.71 6.27 20.49
C ASN A 354 -37.51 6.35 19.54
N GLN A 355 -36.67 5.30 19.55
CA GLN A 355 -35.72 5.07 18.46
C GLN A 355 -36.53 4.59 17.27
N ASP A 356 -36.75 5.49 16.32
CA ASP A 356 -37.57 5.25 15.13
C ASP A 356 -36.74 4.51 14.07
N TYR A 357 -37.13 3.28 13.76
CA TYR A 357 -36.43 2.37 12.85
C TYR A 357 -37.19 2.17 11.53
N ASP A 358 -38.20 3.00 11.25
CA ASP A 358 -39.06 2.88 10.07
C ASP A 358 -38.28 2.96 8.74
N TYR A 359 -37.14 3.65 8.73
CA TYR A 359 -36.26 3.78 7.56
C TYR A 359 -35.64 2.44 7.09
N LEU A 360 -35.64 1.39 7.93
CA LEU A 360 -35.12 0.06 7.56
C LEU A 360 -35.98 -0.62 6.49
N SER A 361 -37.25 -0.21 6.37
CA SER A 361 -38.17 -0.73 5.36
C SER A 361 -37.82 -0.28 3.93
N ASP A 362 -37.14 0.87 3.79
CA ASP A 362 -36.79 1.47 2.50
C ASP A 362 -35.51 0.87 1.87
N TRP A 363 -34.74 0.07 2.63
CA TRP A 363 -33.42 -0.40 2.20
C TRP A 363 -33.46 -1.63 1.29
N GLY A 364 -34.66 -2.11 0.96
CA GLY A 364 -34.90 -3.20 0.04
C GLY A 364 -35.03 -4.57 0.72
N PRO A 365 -35.33 -5.62 -0.07
CA PRO A 365 -35.86 -6.90 0.45
C PRO A 365 -34.89 -7.65 1.37
N ARG A 366 -33.59 -7.34 1.32
CA ARG A 366 -32.57 -7.98 2.17
C ARG A 366 -32.60 -7.49 3.62
N PHE A 367 -33.19 -6.33 3.87
CA PHE A 367 -33.27 -5.70 5.20
C PHE A 367 -34.64 -5.87 5.86
N LYS A 368 -35.57 -6.56 5.19
CA LYS A 368 -36.92 -6.81 5.69
C LYS A 368 -36.94 -7.47 7.08
N LYS A 369 -36.04 -8.42 7.32
CA LYS A 369 -35.95 -9.12 8.61
C LYS A 369 -35.47 -8.21 9.76
N LEU A 370 -34.72 -7.15 9.45
CA LEU A 370 -34.30 -6.14 10.42
C LEU A 370 -35.42 -5.13 10.65
N ALA A 371 -36.12 -4.72 9.59
CA ALA A 371 -37.31 -3.90 9.70
C ALA A 371 -38.38 -4.59 10.57
N ASP A 372 -38.65 -5.88 10.37
CA ASP A 372 -39.60 -6.66 11.17
C ASP A 372 -39.17 -6.84 12.65
N MET A 373 -37.89 -6.66 12.97
CA MET A 373 -37.35 -6.88 14.32
C MET A 373 -37.29 -5.59 15.15
N TYR A 374 -37.20 -4.43 14.49
CA TYR A 374 -36.96 -3.13 15.12
C TYR A 374 -37.99 -2.06 14.74
N GLY A 375 -38.72 -2.22 13.64
CA GLY A 375 -39.88 -1.39 13.31
C GLY A 375 -41.05 -1.79 14.19
N GLY A 376 -41.38 -0.96 15.16
CA GLY A 376 -42.42 -1.26 16.14
C GLY A 376 -43.81 -1.31 15.50
N ASP A 377 -44.54 -2.40 15.75
CA ASP A 377 -45.99 -2.44 15.60
C ASP A 377 -46.62 -1.50 16.66
N GLU A 378 -46.89 -0.24 16.30
CA GLU A 378 -47.96 0.53 16.95
C GLU A 378 -49.32 0.09 16.40
N SER A 379 -49.79 -1.07 16.81
CA SER A 379 -51.22 -1.36 16.82
C SER A 379 -51.51 -2.47 17.83
N ASP A 380 -51.80 -2.10 19.07
CA ASP A 380 -52.80 -2.73 19.93
C ASP A 380 -52.91 -1.95 21.25
N GLN A 381 -53.65 -0.84 21.19
CA GLN A 381 -54.39 -0.29 22.32
C GLN A 381 -55.83 -0.05 21.86
N ASP A 382 -56.70 -1.00 22.17
CA ASP A 382 -58.11 -0.81 22.54
C ASP A 382 -58.47 -1.83 23.64
#